data_AF-A0A0M6X0J9-F1
#
_entry.id   AF-A0A0M6X0J9-F1
#
_cell.length_a   1.000
_cell.length_b   1.000
_cell.length_c   1.000
_cell.angle_alpha   90.00
_cell.angle_beta   90.00
_cell.angle_gamma   90.00
#
_symmetry.space_group_name_H-M   'P 1'
#
loop_
_entity.id
_entity.type
_entity.pdbx_description
1 polymer ?
#
loop_
_entity_poly.entity_id
_entity_poly.type
_entity_poly.pdbx_seq_one_letter_code
_entity_poly.pdbx_strand_id
1 'polypeptide(L)'
;MNDANGDGVDDDDSSIISATTAKGKIKAELQAANKIGAIDGDATVSDGADAGGKTTYTITKGYATVADTLSFNLHVGADADMTNKITVDIDVMNSANLGVKGLNVTDATGTAATYAVDAISDAIAKVSSQRSALGAVQNRLEHTIDNLDNIVENTTTAESRIRDTDMAEEMVEYSKNNILAQAGQSMLAQANQSTQGVLSLLQ
;
A
#
# COMPACT_ATOMS: atom_id res chain seq x y z
N MET A 1 -62.39 -11.42 11.42
CA MET A 1 -61.35 -12.35 10.95
C MET A 1 -62.04 -13.47 10.21
N ASN A 2 -62.50 -13.12 9.01
CA ASN A 2 -62.82 -14.08 7.98
C ASN A 2 -61.49 -14.32 7.25
N ASP A 3 -60.74 -15.31 7.72
CA ASP A 3 -59.45 -15.68 7.17
C ASP A 3 -59.67 -17.01 6.43
N ALA A 4 -60.00 -16.93 5.15
CA ALA A 4 -60.34 -18.09 4.33
C ALA A 4 -59.10 -18.86 3.88
N ASN A 5 -57.92 -18.24 3.93
CA ASN A 5 -56.66 -18.81 3.45
C ASN A 5 -55.69 -19.22 4.59
N GLY A 6 -56.00 -18.85 5.84
CA GLY A 6 -55.25 -19.18 7.05
C GLY A 6 -53.96 -18.38 7.23
N ASP A 7 -53.78 -17.25 6.56
CA ASP A 7 -52.57 -16.43 6.58
C ASP A 7 -52.55 -15.35 7.69
N GLY A 8 -53.61 -15.30 8.51
CA GLY A 8 -53.77 -14.34 9.59
C GLY A 8 -53.98 -12.90 9.11
N VAL A 9 -54.43 -12.69 7.87
CA VAL A 9 -54.94 -11.42 7.37
C VAL A 9 -56.46 -11.54 7.26
N ASP A 10 -57.20 -10.51 7.68
CA ASP A 10 -58.65 -10.51 7.50
C ASP A 10 -58.94 -10.24 6.01
N ASP A 11 -59.49 -11.22 5.29
CA ASP A 11 -59.76 -11.10 3.84
C ASP A 11 -60.74 -9.94 3.53
N ASP A 12 -61.55 -9.56 4.53
CA ASP A 12 -62.53 -8.47 4.45
C ASP A 12 -61.97 -7.11 4.92
N ASP A 13 -60.79 -7.07 5.56
CA ASP A 13 -60.16 -5.82 6.07
C ASP A 13 -58.65 -5.76 5.80
N SER A 14 -58.31 -5.17 4.64
CA SER A 14 -56.93 -4.89 4.22
C SER A 14 -56.14 -3.94 5.13
N SER A 15 -56.78 -3.29 6.12
CA SER A 15 -56.09 -2.38 7.06
C SER A 15 -55.46 -3.10 8.25
N ILE A 16 -55.74 -4.39 8.46
CA ILE A 16 -55.28 -5.17 9.61
C ILE A 16 -54.42 -6.36 9.13
N ILE A 17 -53.10 -6.16 9.10
CA ILE A 17 -52.15 -7.30 9.07
C ILE A 17 -51.99 -7.84 10.49
N SER A 18 -52.08 -9.15 10.71
CA SER A 18 -51.79 -9.70 12.04
C SER A 18 -50.33 -9.45 12.43
N ALA A 19 -50.09 -9.29 13.74
CA ALA A 19 -48.74 -9.09 14.27
C ALA A 19 -47.80 -10.26 13.92
N THR A 20 -48.32 -11.47 13.75
CA THR A 20 -47.55 -12.65 13.34
C THR A 20 -47.04 -12.52 11.91
N THR A 21 -47.91 -12.14 10.98
CA THR A 21 -47.56 -11.97 9.55
C THR A 21 -46.63 -10.76 9.34
N ALA A 22 -46.83 -9.68 10.10
CA ALA A 22 -45.92 -8.53 10.13
C ALA A 22 -44.51 -8.92 10.61
N LYS A 23 -44.41 -9.70 11.70
CA LYS A 23 -43.12 -10.21 12.20
C LYS A 23 -42.43 -11.12 11.18
N GLY A 24 -43.19 -12.00 10.51
CA GLY A 24 -42.66 -12.88 9.46
C GLY A 24 -42.07 -12.11 8.28
N LYS A 25 -42.76 -11.06 7.79
CA LYS A 25 -42.27 -10.21 6.70
C LYS A 25 -41.01 -9.42 7.09
N ILE A 26 -40.99 -8.83 8.29
CA ILE A 26 -39.79 -8.12 8.80
C ILE A 26 -38.61 -9.08 8.93
N LYS A 27 -38.83 -10.29 9.44
CA LYS A 27 -37.78 -11.31 9.55
C LYS A 27 -37.23 -11.72 8.17
N ALA A 28 -38.11 -11.91 7.18
CA ALA A 28 -37.69 -12.24 5.81
C ALA A 28 -36.85 -11.11 5.18
N GLU A 29 -37.27 -9.86 5.34
CA GLU A 29 -36.52 -8.68 4.88
C GLU A 29 -35.15 -8.56 5.58
N LEU A 30 -35.10 -8.73 6.90
CA LEU A 30 -33.85 -8.71 7.65
C LEU A 30 -32.92 -9.87 7.26
N GLN A 31 -33.46 -11.04 6.92
CA GLN A 31 -32.65 -12.15 6.40
C GLN A 31 -32.11 -11.85 5.02
N ALA A 32 -32.93 -11.30 4.12
CA ALA A 32 -32.51 -10.93 2.77
C ALA A 32 -31.41 -9.86 2.80
N ALA A 33 -31.57 -8.82 3.62
CA ALA A 33 -30.57 -7.77 3.79
C ALA A 33 -29.23 -8.31 4.32
N ASN A 34 -29.27 -9.18 5.34
CA ASN A 34 -28.05 -9.69 5.96
C ASN A 34 -27.35 -10.82 5.18
N LYS A 35 -28.02 -11.44 4.20
CA LYS A 35 -27.40 -12.43 3.32
C LYS A 35 -26.51 -11.82 2.24
N ILE A 36 -26.62 -10.52 2.00
CA ILE A 36 -25.77 -9.83 1.02
C ILE A 36 -24.30 -9.95 1.43
N GLY A 37 -23.47 -10.52 0.55
CA GLY A 37 -22.04 -10.71 0.81
C GLY A 37 -21.67 -11.92 1.66
N ALA A 38 -22.62 -12.72 2.15
CA ALA A 38 -22.36 -13.98 2.83
C ALA A 38 -22.19 -15.12 1.80
N ILE A 39 -21.20 -16.01 1.99
CA ILE A 39 -20.89 -17.07 1.02
C ILE A 39 -20.76 -18.45 1.67
N ASP A 40 -20.11 -18.54 2.83
CA ASP A 40 -19.85 -19.83 3.49
C ASP A 40 -20.76 -20.07 4.70
N GLY A 41 -21.27 -19.00 5.31
CA GLY A 41 -22.27 -19.05 6.36
C GLY A 41 -23.36 -18.03 6.09
N ASP A 42 -24.57 -18.49 5.82
CA ASP A 42 -25.74 -17.62 5.65
C ASP A 42 -26.03 -16.84 6.94
N ALA A 43 -26.36 -15.56 6.80
CA ALA A 43 -26.89 -14.80 7.91
C ALA A 43 -28.26 -15.37 8.32
N THR A 44 -28.43 -15.65 9.62
CA THR A 44 -29.70 -16.11 10.17
C THR A 44 -30.29 -15.05 11.08
N VAL A 45 -31.58 -14.79 10.92
CA VAL A 45 -32.33 -13.91 11.82
C VAL A 45 -33.30 -14.78 12.60
N SER A 46 -33.12 -14.82 13.91
CA SER A 46 -33.99 -15.54 14.84
C SER A 46 -34.81 -14.54 15.66
N ASP A 47 -35.98 -14.99 16.13
CA ASP A 47 -36.82 -14.18 17.01
C ASP A 47 -36.18 -14.15 18.41
N GLY A 48 -36.00 -12.96 18.96
CA GLY A 48 -35.53 -12.75 20.32
C GLY A 48 -36.68 -12.80 21.34
N ALA A 49 -36.36 -12.74 22.63
CA ALA A 49 -37.39 -12.66 23.67
C ALA A 49 -38.11 -11.30 23.59
N ASP A 50 -39.40 -11.32 23.23
CA ASP A 50 -40.25 -10.13 23.24
C ASP A 50 -40.42 -9.62 24.68
N ALA A 51 -40.01 -8.38 24.95
CA ALA A 51 -40.21 -7.71 26.24
C ALA A 51 -40.94 -6.37 26.02
N GLY A 52 -42.07 -6.18 26.70
CA GLY A 52 -42.74 -4.87 26.79
C GLY A 52 -43.28 -4.31 25.48
N GLY A 53 -43.89 -5.14 24.63
CA GLY A 53 -44.51 -4.70 23.37
C GLY A 53 -43.52 -4.35 22.25
N LYS A 54 -42.23 -4.66 22.42
CA LYS A 54 -41.19 -4.54 21.39
C LYS A 54 -40.85 -5.90 20.80
N THR A 55 -40.75 -5.96 19.48
CA THR A 55 -40.23 -7.12 18.74
C THR A 55 -38.72 -7.06 18.66
N THR A 56 -38.04 -8.09 19.15
CA THR A 56 -36.57 -8.16 19.10
C THR A 56 -36.16 -9.26 18.13
N TYR A 57 -35.20 -8.96 17.24
CA TYR A 57 -34.60 -9.95 16.34
C TYR A 57 -33.12 -10.11 16.67
N THR A 58 -32.64 -11.34 16.79
CA THR A 58 -31.21 -11.64 16.92
C THR A 58 -30.66 -12.00 15.54
N ILE A 59 -29.73 -11.18 15.04
CA ILE A 59 -29.09 -11.37 13.74
C ILE A 59 -27.73 -12.02 13.97
N THR A 60 -27.58 -13.25 13.50
CA THR A 60 -26.27 -13.88 13.34
C THR A 60 -25.70 -13.47 11.99
N LYS A 61 -24.58 -12.74 12.00
CA LYS A 61 -23.94 -12.24 10.78
C LYS A 61 -23.44 -13.42 9.94
N GLY A 62 -23.70 -13.37 8.63
CA GLY A 62 -23.08 -14.29 7.68
C GLY A 62 -21.61 -13.94 7.46
N TYR A 63 -20.84 -14.90 6.95
CA TYR A 63 -19.42 -14.71 6.66
C TYR A 63 -19.05 -15.27 5.27
N ALA A 64 -17.96 -14.74 4.73
CA ALA A 64 -17.34 -15.20 3.49
C ALA A 64 -15.85 -15.41 3.77
N THR A 65 -15.32 -16.57 3.39
CA THR A 65 -13.91 -16.88 3.44
C THR A 65 -13.26 -16.27 2.21
N VAL A 66 -12.36 -15.31 2.43
CA VAL A 66 -11.61 -14.64 1.38
C VAL A 66 -10.17 -15.11 1.42
N ALA A 67 -9.48 -15.07 0.27
CA ALA A 67 -8.06 -15.37 0.21
C ALA A 67 -7.26 -14.36 1.05
N ASP A 68 -6.06 -14.76 1.48
CA ASP A 68 -5.18 -13.92 2.28
C ASP A 68 -4.77 -12.64 1.54
N THR A 69 -4.51 -11.58 2.31
CA THR A 69 -4.02 -10.31 1.80
C THR A 69 -2.65 -10.51 1.13
N LEU A 70 -2.44 -9.84 -0.01
CA LEU A 70 -1.13 -9.83 -0.64
C LEU A 70 -0.25 -8.81 0.08
N SER A 71 0.65 -9.29 0.94
CA SER A 71 1.64 -8.48 1.61
C SER A 71 3.03 -8.74 1.05
N PHE A 72 3.74 -7.68 0.65
CA PHE A 72 5.14 -7.77 0.26
C PHE A 72 5.91 -6.53 0.70
N ASN A 73 7.24 -6.62 0.73
CA ASN A 73 8.12 -5.54 1.14
C ASN A 73 8.99 -5.11 -0.03
N LEU A 74 9.04 -3.82 -0.30
CA LEU A 74 9.97 -3.21 -1.24
C LEU A 74 11.19 -2.68 -0.48
N HIS A 75 12.38 -3.14 -0.87
CA HIS A 75 13.63 -2.67 -0.27
C HIS A 75 14.11 -1.38 -0.96
N VAL A 76 14.33 -0.33 -0.18
CA VAL A 76 14.59 1.03 -0.67
C VAL A 76 15.78 1.69 0.02
N GLY A 77 16.69 0.90 0.60
CA GLY A 77 17.88 1.41 1.27
C GLY A 77 19.08 0.49 1.10
N ALA A 78 20.23 0.94 1.61
CA ALA A 78 21.50 0.21 1.49
C ALA A 78 21.66 -0.88 2.56
N ASP A 79 21.05 -0.69 3.73
CA ASP A 79 21.18 -1.63 4.86
C ASP A 79 20.00 -2.60 4.95
N ALA A 80 20.26 -3.80 5.49
CA ALA A 80 19.27 -4.86 5.66
C ALA A 80 18.18 -4.59 6.72
N ASP A 81 18.20 -3.41 7.36
CA ASP A 81 17.25 -3.01 8.40
C ASP A 81 15.80 -2.99 7.86
N MET A 82 14.83 -3.28 8.74
CA MET A 82 13.41 -3.21 8.42
C MET A 82 12.94 -1.79 8.11
N THR A 83 13.62 -0.76 8.61
CA THR A 83 13.34 0.64 8.29
C THR A 83 13.60 1.01 6.83
N ASN A 84 14.46 0.25 6.15
CA ASN A 84 14.74 0.37 4.70
C ASN A 84 13.77 -0.44 3.84
N LYS A 85 12.65 -0.87 4.41
CA LYS A 85 11.59 -1.58 3.69
C LYS A 85 10.29 -0.80 3.76
N ILE A 86 9.61 -0.72 2.62
CA ILE A 86 8.25 -0.22 2.51
C ILE A 86 7.34 -1.43 2.34
N THR A 87 6.53 -1.70 3.35
CA THR A 87 5.50 -2.75 3.30
C THR A 87 4.33 -2.27 2.45
N VAL A 88 3.88 -3.13 1.55
CA VAL A 88 2.71 -2.91 0.70
C VAL A 88 1.73 -4.04 0.96
N ASP A 89 0.58 -3.67 1.51
CA ASP A 89 -0.52 -4.59 1.77
C ASP A 89 -1.64 -4.33 0.78
N ILE A 90 -2.05 -5.37 0.05
CA ILE A 90 -3.15 -5.34 -0.90
C ILE A 90 -4.21 -6.34 -0.46
N ASP A 91 -5.31 -5.80 0.04
CA ASP A 91 -6.49 -6.60 0.35
C ASP A 91 -7.12 -7.20 -0.92
N VAL A 92 -7.71 -8.37 -0.80
CA VAL A 92 -8.35 -9.07 -1.92
C VAL A 92 -9.59 -8.32 -2.36
N MET A 93 -9.62 -7.77 -3.58
CA MET A 93 -10.75 -6.96 -4.05
C MET A 93 -11.75 -7.73 -4.93
N ASN A 94 -12.10 -8.97 -4.56
CA ASN A 94 -13.13 -9.75 -5.26
C ASN A 94 -14.56 -9.39 -4.78
N SER A 95 -15.58 -9.72 -5.58
CA SER A 95 -16.99 -9.41 -5.24
C SER A 95 -17.44 -9.96 -3.88
N ALA A 96 -16.81 -11.04 -3.41
CA ALA A 96 -17.05 -11.62 -2.09
C ALA A 96 -16.54 -10.70 -0.97
N ASN A 97 -15.26 -10.29 -1.01
CA ASN A 97 -14.64 -9.43 0.00
C ASN A 97 -15.24 -8.01 0.04
N LEU A 98 -15.65 -7.52 -1.13
CA LEU A 98 -16.36 -6.26 -1.24
C LEU A 98 -17.80 -6.34 -0.70
N GLY A 99 -18.34 -7.55 -0.46
CA GLY A 99 -19.72 -7.73 0.02
C GLY A 99 -20.79 -7.54 -1.05
N VAL A 100 -20.41 -7.52 -2.33
CA VAL A 100 -21.32 -7.28 -3.47
C VAL A 100 -21.70 -8.56 -4.22
N LYS A 101 -21.30 -9.72 -3.70
CA LYS A 101 -21.67 -11.02 -4.27
C LYS A 101 -23.11 -11.37 -3.88
N GLY A 102 -23.90 -11.79 -4.88
CA GLY A 102 -25.29 -12.19 -4.67
C GLY A 102 -26.26 -11.03 -4.50
N LEU A 103 -25.86 -9.81 -4.90
CA LEU A 103 -26.75 -8.66 -4.94
C LEU A 103 -27.98 -8.96 -5.79
N ASN A 104 -29.15 -8.82 -5.17
CA ASN A 104 -30.42 -8.88 -5.86
C ASN A 104 -30.98 -7.46 -5.98
N VAL A 105 -31.18 -7.01 -7.22
CA VAL A 105 -31.78 -5.70 -7.53
C VAL A 105 -33.23 -5.83 -8.02
N THR A 106 -33.71 -7.06 -8.19
CA THR A 106 -35.06 -7.34 -8.67
C THR A 106 -35.94 -7.75 -7.50
N ASP A 107 -36.78 -6.83 -7.04
CA ASP A 107 -37.87 -7.09 -6.11
C ASP A 107 -39.07 -6.19 -6.41
N ALA A 108 -40.28 -6.66 -6.12
CA ALA A 108 -41.52 -5.92 -6.36
C ALA A 108 -41.65 -4.67 -5.48
N THR A 109 -40.96 -4.62 -4.33
CA THR A 109 -41.01 -3.49 -3.40
C THR A 109 -39.88 -2.47 -3.61
N GLY A 110 -38.84 -2.83 -4.38
CA GLY A 110 -37.64 -2.00 -4.58
C GLY A 110 -36.66 -1.97 -3.40
N THR A 111 -37.00 -2.55 -2.26
CA THR A 111 -36.17 -2.57 -1.04
C THR A 111 -34.82 -3.27 -1.26
N ALA A 112 -34.81 -4.36 -2.03
CA ALA A 112 -33.60 -5.06 -2.43
C ALA A 112 -32.62 -4.17 -3.20
N ALA A 113 -33.14 -3.25 -4.04
CA ALA A 113 -32.31 -2.29 -4.76
C ALA A 113 -31.67 -1.25 -3.81
N THR A 114 -32.38 -0.81 -2.77
CA THR A 114 -31.80 0.09 -1.75
C THR A 114 -30.65 -0.57 -0.99
N TYR A 115 -30.82 -1.82 -0.55
CA TYR A 115 -29.72 -2.55 0.09
C TYR A 115 -28.54 -2.79 -0.85
N ALA A 116 -28.80 -3.00 -2.14
CA ALA A 116 -27.74 -3.12 -3.12
C ALA A 116 -26.94 -1.82 -3.29
N VAL A 117 -27.60 -0.66 -3.25
CA VAL A 117 -26.92 0.65 -3.29
C VAL A 117 -26.03 0.85 -2.06
N ASP A 118 -26.51 0.49 -0.87
CA ASP A 118 -25.71 0.59 0.36
C ASP A 118 -24.50 -0.34 0.32
N ALA A 119 -24.69 -1.60 -0.06
CA ALA A 119 -23.61 -2.58 -0.19
C ALA A 119 -22.56 -2.14 -1.25
N ILE A 120 -22.99 -1.55 -2.36
CA ILE A 120 -22.08 -0.98 -3.37
C ILE A 120 -21.35 0.25 -2.81
N SER A 121 -22.01 1.10 -2.03
CA SER A 121 -21.38 2.28 -1.43
C SER A 121 -20.29 1.89 -0.45
N ASP A 122 -20.53 0.88 0.39
CA ASP A 122 -19.52 0.32 1.30
C ASP A 122 -18.35 -0.32 0.53
N ALA A 123 -18.66 -1.05 -0.54
CA ALA A 123 -17.66 -1.63 -1.42
C ALA A 123 -16.76 -0.57 -2.07
N ILE A 124 -17.35 0.54 -2.54
CA ILE A 124 -16.60 1.68 -3.09
C ILE A 124 -15.74 2.33 -2.01
N ALA A 125 -16.25 2.50 -0.79
CA ALA A 125 -15.49 3.04 0.32
C ALA A 125 -14.26 2.19 0.66
N LYS A 126 -14.41 0.85 0.68
CA LYS A 126 -13.28 -0.10 0.85
C LYS A 126 -12.23 0.05 -0.26
N VAL A 127 -12.66 0.06 -1.52
CA VAL A 127 -11.75 0.23 -2.67
C VAL A 127 -11.03 1.59 -2.60
N SER A 128 -11.76 2.64 -2.23
CA SER A 128 -11.20 3.99 -2.06
C SER A 128 -10.15 4.03 -0.96
N SER A 129 -10.42 3.40 0.19
CA SER A 129 -9.46 3.27 1.28
C SER A 129 -8.19 2.55 0.85
N GLN A 130 -8.31 1.43 0.14
CA GLN A 130 -7.16 0.70 -0.39
C GLN A 130 -6.35 1.54 -1.38
N ARG A 131 -7.02 2.26 -2.30
CA ARG A 131 -6.35 3.18 -3.23
C ARG A 131 -5.63 4.30 -2.51
N SER A 132 -6.24 4.83 -1.43
CA SER A 132 -5.61 5.85 -0.59
C SER A 132 -4.35 5.32 0.10
N ALA A 133 -4.39 4.10 0.64
CA ALA A 133 -3.22 3.46 1.24
C ALA A 133 -2.10 3.24 0.20
N LEU A 134 -2.43 2.77 -1.00
CA LEU A 134 -1.45 2.61 -2.08
C LEU A 134 -0.89 3.96 -2.56
N GLY A 135 -1.69 5.02 -2.60
CA GLY A 135 -1.22 6.38 -2.88
C GLY A 135 -0.25 6.90 -1.81
N ALA A 136 -0.51 6.61 -0.54
CA ALA A 136 0.42 6.95 0.54
C ALA A 136 1.76 6.21 0.41
N VAL A 137 1.72 4.92 0.03
CA VAL A 137 2.92 4.14 -0.30
C VAL A 137 3.67 4.74 -1.48
N GLN A 138 2.98 5.17 -2.54
CA GLN A 138 3.59 5.84 -3.70
C GLN A 138 4.28 7.14 -3.30
N ASN A 139 3.62 8.02 -2.52
CA ASN A 139 4.23 9.26 -2.03
C ASN A 139 5.49 8.97 -1.19
N ARG A 140 5.43 7.95 -0.34
CA ARG A 140 6.59 7.55 0.46
C ARG A 140 7.73 7.04 -0.43
N LEU A 141 7.43 6.29 -1.48
CA LEU A 141 8.42 5.83 -2.46
C LEU A 141 9.06 7.00 -3.20
N GLU A 142 8.27 7.96 -3.67
CA GLU A 142 8.75 9.15 -4.37
C GLU A 142 9.69 9.99 -3.49
N HIS A 143 9.28 10.27 -2.24
CA HIS A 143 10.17 10.95 -1.29
C HIS A 143 11.44 10.15 -0.95
N THR A 144 11.36 8.83 -0.94
CA THR A 144 12.53 7.99 -0.68
C THR A 144 13.48 8.04 -1.88
N ILE A 145 12.97 8.03 -3.10
CA ILE A 145 13.76 8.20 -4.33
C ILE A 145 14.45 9.56 -4.33
N ASP A 146 13.71 10.65 -4.08
CA ASP A 146 14.29 11.99 -4.04
C ASP A 146 15.41 12.10 -3.00
N ASN A 147 15.22 11.49 -1.82
CA ASN A 147 16.25 11.47 -0.78
C ASN A 147 17.47 10.63 -1.21
N LEU A 148 17.24 9.44 -1.79
CA LEU A 148 18.32 8.60 -2.30
C LEU A 148 19.14 9.30 -3.39
N ASP A 149 18.50 10.02 -4.30
CA ASP A 149 19.19 10.78 -5.35
C ASP A 149 20.10 11.85 -4.73
N ASN A 150 19.62 12.58 -3.71
CA ASN A 150 20.45 13.52 -2.95
C ASN A 150 21.62 12.82 -2.24
N ILE A 151 21.39 11.64 -1.66
CA ILE A 151 22.46 10.86 -1.00
C ILE A 151 23.49 10.41 -2.03
N VAL A 152 23.06 9.95 -3.20
CA VAL A 152 23.93 9.53 -4.30
C VAL A 152 24.77 10.70 -4.79
N GLU A 153 24.19 11.88 -5.00
CA GLU A 153 24.90 13.09 -5.42
C GLU A 153 25.96 13.51 -4.38
N ASN A 154 25.58 13.55 -3.09
CA ASN A 154 26.50 13.91 -2.01
C ASN A 154 27.64 12.88 -1.85
N THR A 155 27.32 11.59 -1.96
CA THR A 155 28.31 10.51 -1.83
C THR A 155 29.27 10.51 -3.02
N THR A 156 28.75 10.71 -4.23
CA THR A 156 29.58 10.84 -5.45
C THR A 156 30.49 12.06 -5.38
N THR A 157 29.99 13.19 -4.87
CA THR A 157 30.80 14.40 -4.66
C THR A 157 31.88 14.18 -3.61
N ALA A 158 31.56 13.49 -2.51
CA ALA A 158 32.54 13.14 -1.49
C ALA A 158 33.59 12.16 -2.03
N GLU A 159 33.18 11.15 -2.81
CA GLU A 159 34.10 10.24 -3.49
C GLU A 159 35.00 11.00 -4.46
N SER A 160 34.46 11.90 -5.27
CA SER A 160 35.22 12.75 -6.19
C SER A 160 36.29 13.55 -5.43
N ARG A 161 35.97 14.15 -4.28
CA ARG A 161 36.99 14.86 -3.47
C ARG A 161 38.10 13.96 -2.90
N ILE A 162 37.81 12.68 -2.68
CA ILE A 162 38.79 11.73 -2.10
C ILE A 162 39.63 11.11 -3.22
N ARG A 163 39.00 10.77 -4.34
CA ARG A 163 39.57 9.96 -5.41
C ARG A 163 40.09 10.79 -6.58
N ASP A 164 39.42 11.88 -6.90
CA ASP A 164 39.86 12.76 -7.97
C ASP A 164 40.92 13.70 -7.43
N THR A 165 42.07 13.69 -8.10
CA THR A 165 43.18 14.61 -7.80
C THR A 165 42.85 16.00 -8.36
N ASP A 166 43.19 17.05 -7.62
CA ASP A 166 43.16 18.39 -8.19
C ASP A 166 44.23 18.50 -9.30
N MET A 167 43.76 18.51 -10.55
CA MET A 167 44.62 18.62 -11.72
C MET A 167 45.51 19.85 -11.69
N ALA A 168 45.11 20.93 -11.01
CA ALA A 168 45.94 22.12 -10.90
C ALA A 168 47.20 21.83 -10.05
N GLU A 169 47.05 21.15 -8.93
CA GLU A 169 48.16 20.80 -8.04
C GLU A 169 49.06 19.73 -8.67
N GLU A 170 48.46 18.68 -9.24
CA GLU A 170 49.21 17.62 -9.93
C GLU A 170 50.02 18.17 -11.12
N MET A 171 49.50 19.16 -11.86
CA MET A 171 50.23 19.80 -12.96
C MET A 171 51.39 20.67 -12.48
N VAL A 172 51.27 21.33 -11.32
CA VAL A 172 52.38 22.08 -10.71
C VAL A 172 53.46 21.12 -10.23
N GLU A 173 53.07 20.02 -9.58
CA GLU A 173 54.00 18.99 -9.14
C GLU A 173 54.67 18.29 -10.31
N TYR A 174 53.91 17.93 -11.35
CA TYR A 174 54.44 17.39 -12.60
C TYR A 174 55.44 18.35 -13.28
N SER A 175 55.13 19.66 -13.32
CA SER A 175 56.03 20.67 -13.88
C SER A 175 57.30 20.81 -13.04
N LYS A 176 57.18 20.88 -11.71
CA LYS A 176 58.30 20.90 -10.77
C LYS A 176 59.19 19.67 -10.93
N ASN A 177 58.60 18.48 -11.06
CA ASN A 177 59.33 17.22 -11.25
C ASN A 177 60.05 17.18 -12.60
N ASN A 178 59.45 17.71 -13.67
CA ASN A 178 60.12 17.87 -14.96
C ASN A 178 61.31 18.85 -14.88
N ILE A 179 61.14 19.99 -14.22
CA ILE A 179 62.23 20.96 -14.00
C ILE A 179 63.35 20.32 -13.17
N LEU A 180 63.02 19.59 -12.10
CA LEU A 180 64.00 18.86 -11.29
C LEU A 180 64.74 17.78 -12.09
N ALA A 181 64.05 17.04 -12.96
CA ALA A 181 64.68 16.05 -13.82
C ALA A 181 65.67 16.70 -14.81
N GLN A 182 65.29 17.81 -15.45
CA GLN A 182 66.17 18.57 -16.36
C GLN A 182 67.34 19.22 -15.61
N ALA A 183 67.10 19.78 -14.43
CA ALA A 183 68.12 20.33 -13.56
C ALA A 183 69.09 19.25 -13.05
N GLY A 184 68.58 18.07 -12.66
CA GLY A 184 69.37 16.92 -12.24
C GLY A 184 70.28 16.39 -13.35
N GLN A 185 69.79 16.32 -14.58
CA GLN A 185 70.62 15.97 -15.75
C GLN A 185 71.70 17.03 -16.02
N SER A 186 71.36 18.32 -15.94
CA SER A 186 72.32 19.42 -16.13
C SER A 186 73.37 19.47 -15.02
N MET A 187 72.97 19.24 -13.77
CA MET A 187 73.86 19.16 -12.60
C MET A 187 74.79 17.95 -12.69
N LEU A 188 74.28 16.78 -13.11
CA LEU A 188 75.11 15.60 -13.38
C LEU A 188 76.14 15.87 -14.48
N ALA A 189 75.72 16.53 -15.57
CA ALA A 189 76.64 16.91 -16.65
C ALA A 189 77.73 17.86 -16.16
N GLN A 190 77.38 18.85 -15.33
CA GLN A 190 78.33 19.82 -14.80
C GLN A 190 79.26 19.24 -13.72
N ALA A 191 78.77 18.34 -12.87
CA ALA A 191 79.60 17.59 -11.92
C ALA A 191 80.62 16.68 -12.63
N ASN A 192 80.21 16.03 -13.72
CA ASN A 192 81.11 15.24 -14.57
C ASN A 192 82.16 16.10 -15.30
N GLN A 193 81.85 17.33 -15.70
CA GLN A 193 82.85 18.25 -16.27
C GLN A 193 83.80 18.82 -15.22
N SER A 194 83.30 19.19 -14.04
CA SER A 194 84.12 19.70 -12.94
C SER A 194 85.15 18.67 -12.48
N THR A 195 84.77 17.39 -12.38
CA THR A 195 85.69 16.29 -12.03
C THR A 195 86.79 16.09 -13.08
N GLN A 196 86.50 16.26 -14.37
CA GLN A 196 87.53 16.23 -15.42
C GLN A 196 88.48 17.43 -15.36
N GLY A 197 87.97 18.62 -15.00
CA GLY A 197 88.79 19.83 -14.81
C GLY A 197 89.79 19.72 -13.65
N VAL A 198 89.42 19.03 -12.58
CA VAL A 198 90.33 18.77 -11.44
C VAL A 198 91.42 17.76 -11.81
N LEU A 199 91.08 16.74 -12.61
CA LEU A 199 92.06 15.77 -13.10
C LEU A 199 93.10 16.42 -14.04
N SER A 200 92.71 17.48 -14.75
CA SER A 200 93.61 18.34 -15.55
C SER A 200 94.55 19.20 -14.71
N LEU A 201 94.23 19.46 -13.43
CA LEU A 201 95.08 20.23 -12.51
C LEU A 201 96.06 19.35 -11.71
N LEU A 202 95.84 18.03 -11.70
CA LEU A 202 96.65 17.04 -10.98
C LEU A 202 97.66 16.31 -11.89
N GLN A 203 97.72 16.66 -13.17
CA GLN A 203 98.64 16.11 -14.18
C GLN A 203 99.73 17.12 -14.54
#